data_AF-A0A7K7PEQ2-F1
#
_entry.id   AF-A0A7K7PEQ2-F1
#
_cell.length_a   1.000
_cell.length_b   1.000
_cell.length_c   1.000
_cell.angle_alpha   90.00
_cell.angle_beta   90.00
_cell.angle_gamma   90.00
#
_symmetry.space_group_name_H-M   'P 1'
#
loop_
_entity.id
_entity.type
_entity.pdbx_description
1 polymer ?
#
loop_
_entity_poly.entity_id
_entity_poly.type
_entity_poly.pdbx_seq_one_letter_code
_entity_poly.pdbx_strand_id
1 'polypeptide(L)'
;LHIAILASILSLVIYWIIRDRYRVRNLNGKHVFITGCDTGLGNSLAKWLDKKGFCVIAACATEKGSQELQSCSSLSLKTVNLNLADSNSIARAVVFVTEQTAGKGLFGLVSNAEGTAPVGPTDWLRIEDFHSVLDVSLLGLIEITLKLLPLLKKAEGRVVNLINAKGLMAFVGGGYSLSKWGMEAFSDTLRIEMQHFGVKVSIVEHGFFKAEEVNSDIIEKYLFKLWNRLTPEIRDSYGEKYLVE
;
A
#
# COMPACT_ATOMS: atom_id res chain seq x y z
N LEU A 1 5.37 46.24 -21.59
CA LEU A 1 6.18 45.05 -21.92
C LEU A 1 7.15 44.68 -20.79
N HIS A 2 8.07 45.57 -20.38
CA HIS A 2 9.07 45.27 -19.34
C HIS A 2 8.49 44.89 -17.96
N ILE A 3 7.42 45.55 -17.51
CA ILE A 3 6.75 45.22 -16.24
C ILE A 3 6.15 43.80 -16.27
N ALA A 4 5.54 43.40 -17.39
CA ALA A 4 4.95 42.07 -17.55
C ALA A 4 6.02 40.96 -17.58
N ILE A 5 7.16 41.23 -18.22
CA ILE A 5 8.30 40.31 -18.23
C ILE A 5 8.87 40.15 -16.81
N LEU A 6 9.07 41.24 -16.07
CA LEU A 6 9.54 41.21 -14.68
C LEU A 6 8.57 40.46 -13.76
N ALA A 7 7.26 40.68 -13.90
CA ALA A 7 6.25 39.96 -13.13
C ALA A 7 6.24 38.45 -13.44
N SER A 8 6.41 38.07 -14.70
CA SER A 8 6.50 36.66 -15.11
C SER A 8 7.75 35.97 -14.56
N ILE A 9 8.91 36.62 -14.64
CA ILE A 9 10.16 36.12 -14.06
C ILE A 9 10.02 35.98 -12.54
N LEU A 10 9.46 36.98 -11.86
CA LEU A 10 9.24 36.93 -10.42
C LEU A 10 8.29 35.78 -10.03
N SER A 11 7.21 35.58 -10.78
CA SER A 11 6.28 34.46 -10.60
C SER A 11 6.98 33.11 -10.76
N LEU A 12 7.84 32.97 -11.79
CA LEU A 12 8.64 31.76 -11.99
C LEU A 12 9.62 31.53 -10.84
N VAL A 13 10.31 32.58 -10.38
CA VAL A 13 11.25 32.48 -9.25
C VAL A 13 10.51 32.08 -7.97
N ILE A 14 9.36 32.68 -7.69
CA ILE A 14 8.51 32.33 -6.55
C ILE A 14 8.05 30.87 -6.66
N TYR A 15 7.58 30.45 -7.84
CA TYR A 15 7.20 29.06 -8.08
C TYR A 15 8.36 28.09 -7.85
N TRP A 16 9.56 28.42 -8.34
CA TRP A 16 10.77 27.59 -8.13
C TRP A 16 11.16 27.50 -6.65
N ILE A 17 11.13 28.61 -5.92
CA ILE A 17 11.43 28.64 -4.48
C ILE A 17 10.41 27.80 -3.71
N ILE A 18 9.11 27.92 -4.05
CA ILE A 18 8.04 27.15 -3.43
C ILE A 18 8.23 25.66 -3.72
N ARG A 19 8.44 25.29 -5.00
CA ARG A 19 8.69 23.91 -5.43
C ARG A 19 9.89 23.29 -4.71
N ASP A 20 11.01 24.00 -4.65
CA ASP A 20 12.25 23.46 -4.07
C ASP A 20 12.20 23.44 -2.54
N ARG A 21 11.34 24.25 -1.89
CA ARG A 21 11.03 24.12 -0.46
C ARG A 21 10.32 22.81 -0.12
N TYR A 22 9.58 22.21 -1.06
CA TYR A 22 8.92 20.91 -0.85
C TYR A 22 9.85 19.70 -1.05
N ARG A 23 11.11 19.91 -1.49
CA ARG A 23 12.07 18.81 -1.57
C ARG A 23 12.55 18.42 -0.18
N VAL A 24 12.45 17.14 0.12
CA VAL A 24 13.00 16.56 1.34
C VAL A 24 14.53 16.73 1.29
N ARG A 25 15.08 17.55 2.18
CA ARG A 25 16.53 17.72 2.35
C ARG A 25 17.09 16.61 3.22
N ASN A 26 18.38 16.32 3.04
CA ASN A 26 19.16 15.35 3.81
C ASN A 26 18.47 13.97 3.91
N LEU A 27 18.57 13.19 2.82
CA LEU A 27 17.91 11.90 2.68
C LEU A 27 18.61 10.81 3.51
N ASN A 28 19.91 10.97 3.75
CA ASN A 28 20.71 10.03 4.51
C ASN A 28 20.19 9.89 5.95
N GLY A 29 19.96 8.65 6.37
CA GLY A 29 19.45 8.35 7.71
C GLY A 29 17.94 8.53 7.88
N LYS A 30 17.20 8.86 6.82
CA LYS A 30 15.73 8.84 6.81
C LYS A 30 15.24 7.43 6.48
N HIS A 31 14.65 6.80 7.48
CA HIS A 31 14.13 5.44 7.36
C HIS A 31 12.73 5.45 6.75
N VAL A 32 12.53 4.66 5.71
CA VAL A 32 11.22 4.48 5.07
C VAL A 32 10.87 3.00 5.09
N PHE A 33 9.74 2.67 5.73
CA PHE A 33 9.19 1.33 5.76
C PHE A 33 8.10 1.20 4.69
N ILE A 34 8.18 0.16 3.85
CA ILE A 34 7.26 -0.07 2.74
C ILE A 34 6.72 -1.48 2.86
N THR A 35 5.41 -1.65 2.89
CA THR A 35 4.76 -2.98 2.90
C THR A 35 4.50 -3.47 1.48
N GLY A 36 4.53 -4.79 1.22
CA GLY A 36 4.15 -5.35 -0.08
C GLY A 36 5.18 -5.07 -1.16
N CYS A 37 6.44 -5.45 -0.89
CA CYS A 37 7.59 -5.19 -1.75
C CYS A 37 8.01 -6.38 -2.62
N ASP A 38 7.26 -7.50 -2.60
CA ASP A 38 7.56 -8.68 -3.41
C ASP A 38 7.65 -8.33 -4.91
N THR A 39 6.65 -7.61 -5.43
CA THR A 39 6.55 -7.24 -6.86
C THR A 39 5.95 -5.84 -7.04
N GLY A 40 5.73 -5.43 -8.30
CA GLY A 40 4.91 -4.28 -8.66
C GLY A 40 5.41 -2.92 -8.15
N LEU A 41 4.46 -2.09 -7.70
CA LEU A 41 4.71 -0.69 -7.31
C LEU A 41 5.56 -0.59 -6.04
N GLY A 42 5.28 -1.41 -5.02
CA GLY A 42 6.05 -1.44 -3.78
C GLY A 42 7.52 -1.81 -4.00
N ASN A 43 7.79 -2.82 -4.82
CA ASN A 43 9.15 -3.22 -5.21
C ASN A 43 9.90 -2.09 -5.96
N SER A 44 9.22 -1.50 -6.95
CA SER A 44 9.78 -0.41 -7.75
C SER A 44 10.07 0.84 -6.91
N LEU A 45 9.17 1.17 -5.98
CA LEU A 45 9.32 2.28 -5.05
C LEU A 45 10.48 2.05 -4.09
N ALA A 46 10.62 0.84 -3.54
CA ALA A 46 11.73 0.48 -2.67
C ALA A 46 13.09 0.70 -3.36
N LYS A 47 13.25 0.17 -4.57
CA LYS A 47 14.45 0.36 -5.40
C LYS A 47 14.70 1.83 -5.74
N TRP A 48 13.64 2.59 -6.03
CA TRP A 48 13.77 4.01 -6.36
C TRP A 48 14.21 4.84 -5.15
N LEU A 49 13.63 4.62 -3.97
CA LEU A 49 14.00 5.32 -2.74
C LEU A 49 15.42 4.97 -2.28
N ASP A 50 15.82 3.70 -2.40
CA ASP A 50 17.19 3.24 -2.13
C ASP A 50 18.20 3.98 -3.01
N LYS A 51 17.94 4.06 -4.34
CA LYS A 51 18.76 4.85 -5.28
C LYS A 51 18.81 6.35 -4.97
N LYS A 52 17.82 6.88 -4.25
CA LYS A 52 17.80 8.28 -3.80
C LYS A 52 18.56 8.51 -2.50
N GLY A 53 19.00 7.46 -1.81
CA GLY A 53 19.78 7.53 -0.57
C GLY A 53 18.94 7.46 0.71
N PHE A 54 17.69 7.00 0.63
CA PHE A 54 16.92 6.67 1.83
C PHE A 54 17.39 5.34 2.45
N CYS A 55 17.21 5.19 3.75
CA CYS A 55 17.36 3.89 4.43
C CYS A 55 16.03 3.13 4.30
N VAL A 56 15.94 2.23 3.32
CA VAL A 56 14.67 1.54 3.00
C VAL A 56 14.56 0.25 3.80
N ILE A 57 13.41 0.05 4.43
CA ILE A 57 13.03 -1.20 5.07
C ILE A 57 11.84 -1.76 4.27
N ALA A 58 12.09 -2.76 3.45
CA ALA A 58 11.12 -3.34 2.54
C ALA A 58 10.50 -4.61 3.14
N ALA A 59 9.19 -4.59 3.37
CA ALA A 59 8.43 -5.73 3.87
C ALA A 59 7.91 -6.57 2.70
N CYS A 60 8.28 -7.85 2.67
CA CYS A 60 7.84 -8.81 1.66
C CYS A 60 7.04 -9.94 2.33
N ALA A 61 5.99 -10.42 1.67
CA ALA A 61 5.21 -11.56 2.12
C ALA A 61 5.98 -12.88 1.92
N THR A 62 6.83 -12.94 0.89
CA THR A 62 7.59 -14.14 0.53
C THR A 62 9.08 -13.97 0.78
N GLU A 63 9.73 -15.06 1.16
CA GLU A 63 11.18 -15.10 1.33
C GLU A 63 11.89 -14.89 -0.01
N LYS A 64 11.34 -15.44 -1.10
CA LYS A 64 11.85 -15.25 -2.45
C LYS A 64 11.86 -13.76 -2.85
N GLY A 65 10.74 -13.05 -2.68
CA GLY A 65 10.64 -11.62 -2.98
C GLY A 65 11.59 -10.78 -2.14
N SER A 66 11.77 -11.13 -0.86
CA SER A 66 12.77 -10.52 0.03
C SER A 66 14.19 -10.67 -0.53
N GLN A 67 14.60 -11.90 -0.85
CA GLN A 67 15.96 -12.19 -1.34
C GLN A 67 16.25 -11.54 -2.69
N GLU A 68 15.31 -11.60 -3.63
CA GLU A 68 15.44 -10.97 -4.94
C GLU A 68 15.59 -9.45 -4.82
N LEU A 69 14.74 -8.80 -4.01
CA LEU A 69 14.84 -7.36 -3.79
C LEU A 69 16.16 -6.97 -3.13
N GLN A 70 16.61 -7.73 -2.13
CA GLN A 70 17.86 -7.46 -1.44
C GLN A 70 19.08 -7.64 -2.35
N SER A 71 19.07 -8.64 -3.23
CA SER A 71 20.17 -8.92 -4.17
C SER A 71 20.40 -7.79 -5.19
N CYS A 72 19.36 -7.00 -5.48
CA CYS A 72 19.38 -5.95 -6.51
C CYS A 72 19.46 -4.53 -5.92
N SER A 73 19.74 -4.39 -4.62
CA SER A 73 19.67 -3.11 -3.89
C SER A 73 20.95 -2.81 -3.11
N SER A 74 21.08 -1.57 -2.62
CA SER A 74 22.24 -1.15 -1.82
C SER A 74 22.22 -1.76 -0.40
N LEU A 75 23.32 -1.63 0.33
CA LEU A 75 23.42 -2.04 1.74
C LEU A 75 22.43 -1.31 2.67
N SER A 76 21.93 -0.15 2.24
CA SER A 76 20.97 0.67 2.99
C SER A 76 19.54 0.15 2.90
N LEU A 77 19.25 -0.73 1.92
CA LEU A 77 17.98 -1.42 1.83
C LEU A 77 18.05 -2.72 2.64
N LYS A 78 17.15 -2.84 3.62
CA LYS A 78 16.95 -4.05 4.41
C LYS A 78 15.57 -4.63 4.10
N THR A 79 15.46 -5.95 4.10
CA THR A 79 14.19 -6.63 3.90
C THR A 79 13.72 -7.29 5.19
N VAL A 80 12.41 -7.43 5.34
CA VAL A 80 11.77 -8.14 6.46
C VAL A 80 10.58 -8.93 5.95
N ASN A 81 10.41 -10.16 6.45
CA ASN A 81 9.22 -10.92 6.15
C ASN A 81 8.03 -10.33 6.92
N LEU A 82 6.92 -10.10 6.23
CA LEU A 82 5.70 -9.56 6.82
C LEU A 82 4.47 -10.25 6.23
N ASN A 83 3.76 -10.98 7.08
CA ASN A 83 2.40 -11.42 6.82
C ASN A 83 1.44 -10.52 7.61
N LEU A 84 0.68 -9.68 6.91
CA LEU A 84 -0.26 -8.76 7.54
C LEU A 84 -1.51 -9.43 8.12
N ALA A 85 -1.81 -10.68 7.74
CA ALA A 85 -2.87 -11.46 8.38
C ALA A 85 -2.42 -12.14 9.69
N ASP A 86 -1.15 -12.03 10.09
CA ASP A 86 -0.61 -12.61 11.32
C ASP A 86 -0.05 -11.51 12.24
N SER A 87 -0.77 -11.21 13.33
CA SER A 87 -0.35 -10.20 14.32
C SER A 87 1.01 -10.49 14.97
N ASN A 88 1.44 -11.76 15.04
CA ASN A 88 2.78 -12.10 15.51
C ASN A 88 3.85 -11.74 14.48
N SER A 89 3.56 -11.93 13.19
CA SER A 89 4.42 -11.48 12.09
C SER A 89 4.57 -9.96 12.10
N ILE A 90 3.46 -9.23 12.28
CA ILE A 90 3.47 -7.78 12.45
C ILE A 90 4.34 -7.39 13.65
N ALA A 91 4.17 -8.04 14.80
CA ALA A 91 4.96 -7.73 16.00
C ALA A 91 6.47 -7.91 15.77
N ARG A 92 6.89 -9.00 15.11
CA ARG A 92 8.30 -9.23 14.75
C ARG A 92 8.82 -8.15 13.80
N ALA A 93 8.05 -7.77 12.79
CA ALA A 93 8.43 -6.72 11.85
C ALA A 93 8.58 -5.35 12.54
N VAL A 94 7.71 -5.01 13.49
CA VAL A 94 7.79 -3.76 14.27
C VAL A 94 9.06 -3.71 15.12
N VAL A 95 9.44 -4.83 15.76
CA VAL A 95 10.71 -4.93 16.50
C VAL A 95 11.89 -4.67 15.56
N PHE A 96 11.91 -5.35 14.41
CA PHE A 96 12.96 -5.17 13.41
C PHE A 96 13.05 -3.71 12.92
N VAL A 97 11.93 -3.08 12.58
CA VAL A 97 11.88 -1.66 12.15
C VAL A 97 12.41 -0.75 13.26
N THR A 98 12.04 -1.02 14.51
CA THR A 98 12.50 -0.24 15.68
C THR A 98 14.02 -0.30 15.79
N GLU A 99 14.61 -1.48 15.67
CA GLU A 99 16.06 -1.69 15.69
C GLU A 99 16.76 -0.96 14.55
N GLN A 100 16.24 -1.09 13.31
CA GLN A 100 16.84 -0.44 12.14
C GLN A 100 16.83 1.10 12.24
N THR A 101 15.79 1.68 12.83
CA THR A 101 15.71 3.15 12.99
C THR A 101 16.69 3.70 14.02
N ALA A 102 17.30 2.85 14.87
CA ALA A 102 18.29 3.22 15.89
C ALA A 102 17.89 4.45 16.72
N GLY A 103 16.61 4.54 17.09
CA GLY A 103 16.07 5.64 17.89
C GLY A 103 15.84 6.95 17.12
N LYS A 104 16.12 7.05 15.83
CA LYS A 104 15.84 8.24 14.99
C LYS A 104 14.36 8.38 14.61
N GLY A 105 13.57 7.32 14.82
CA GLY A 105 12.18 7.24 14.39
C GLY A 105 12.04 6.88 12.91
N LEU A 106 10.78 6.80 12.46
CA LEU A 106 10.41 6.37 11.11
C LEU A 106 9.98 7.58 10.29
N PHE A 107 10.77 7.94 9.27
CA PHE A 107 10.47 9.12 8.44
C PHE A 107 9.28 8.88 7.50
N GLY A 108 9.11 7.66 7.01
CA GLY A 108 8.02 7.30 6.12
C GLY A 108 7.50 5.88 6.35
N LEU A 109 6.18 5.74 6.31
CA LEU A 109 5.46 4.48 6.18
C LEU A 109 4.69 4.53 4.85
N VAL A 110 4.90 3.53 4.00
CA VAL A 110 4.14 3.35 2.77
C VAL A 110 3.36 2.05 2.83
N SER A 111 2.03 2.17 2.91
CA SER A 111 1.10 1.06 2.94
C SER A 111 0.66 0.73 1.52
N ASN A 112 1.19 -0.35 0.96
CA ASN A 112 0.95 -0.82 -0.41
C ASN A 112 0.48 -2.28 -0.47
N ALA A 113 0.65 -3.05 0.61
CA ALA A 113 0.33 -4.47 0.60
C ALA A 113 -1.17 -4.72 0.38
N GLU A 114 -1.47 -5.75 -0.40
CA GLU A 114 -2.81 -6.15 -0.76
C GLU A 114 -2.95 -7.66 -0.67
N GLY A 115 -4.04 -8.10 -0.02
CA GLY A 115 -4.47 -9.49 -0.01
C GLY A 115 -5.07 -9.89 -1.36
N THR A 116 -4.99 -11.18 -1.67
CA THR A 116 -5.60 -11.76 -2.88
C THR A 116 -6.87 -12.49 -2.50
N ALA A 117 -7.94 -12.29 -3.26
CA ALA A 117 -9.18 -13.03 -3.10
C ALA A 117 -9.90 -13.21 -4.44
N PRO A 118 -10.75 -14.25 -4.55
CA PRO A 118 -11.60 -14.42 -5.71
C PRO A 118 -12.56 -13.24 -5.86
N VAL A 119 -12.73 -12.78 -7.10
CA VAL A 119 -13.74 -11.80 -7.49
C VAL A 119 -14.88 -12.52 -8.18
N GLY A 120 -16.11 -12.27 -7.75
CA GLY A 120 -17.31 -12.85 -8.35
C GLY A 120 -18.59 -12.23 -7.80
N PRO A 121 -19.76 -12.71 -8.25
CA PRO A 121 -21.05 -12.33 -7.69
C PRO A 121 -21.09 -12.48 -6.17
N THR A 122 -21.77 -11.56 -5.48
CA THR A 122 -21.67 -11.45 -4.01
C THR A 122 -22.20 -12.67 -3.28
N ASP A 123 -23.27 -13.27 -3.77
CA ASP A 123 -23.90 -14.49 -3.26
C ASP A 123 -23.07 -15.77 -3.55
N TRP A 124 -22.03 -15.69 -4.38
CA TRP A 124 -21.06 -16.77 -4.58
C TRP A 124 -19.94 -16.78 -3.53
N LEU A 125 -19.78 -15.64 -2.85
CA LEU A 125 -18.73 -15.41 -1.87
C LEU A 125 -19.19 -15.87 -0.49
N ARG A 126 -18.24 -16.35 0.30
CA ARG A 126 -18.41 -16.68 1.71
C ARG A 126 -17.69 -15.64 2.55
N ILE A 127 -18.01 -15.58 3.84
CA ILE A 127 -17.40 -14.61 4.75
C ILE A 127 -15.87 -14.75 4.81
N GLU A 128 -15.34 -15.97 4.62
CA GLU A 128 -13.90 -16.22 4.59
C GLU A 128 -13.21 -15.54 3.38
N ASP A 129 -13.91 -15.39 2.26
CA ASP A 129 -13.37 -14.67 1.10
C ASP A 129 -13.25 -13.17 1.41
N PHE A 130 -14.13 -12.62 2.25
CA PHE A 130 -13.99 -11.24 2.74
C PHE A 130 -12.82 -11.11 3.71
N HIS A 131 -12.69 -12.02 4.68
CA HIS A 131 -11.57 -12.05 5.61
C HIS A 131 -10.21 -12.11 4.89
N SER A 132 -10.07 -12.94 3.87
CA SER A 132 -8.80 -13.06 3.13
C SER A 132 -8.29 -11.75 2.52
N VAL A 133 -9.19 -10.80 2.18
CA VAL A 133 -8.80 -9.45 1.76
C VAL A 133 -8.70 -8.50 2.95
N LEU A 134 -9.73 -8.45 3.78
CA LEU A 134 -9.85 -7.44 4.83
C LEU A 134 -8.78 -7.59 5.91
N ASP A 135 -8.40 -8.82 6.24
CA ASP A 135 -7.38 -9.08 7.26
C ASP A 135 -6.01 -8.54 6.82
N VAL A 136 -5.70 -8.58 5.52
CA VAL A 136 -4.43 -8.08 4.96
C VAL A 136 -4.53 -6.59 4.59
N SER A 137 -5.45 -6.24 3.70
CA SER A 137 -5.54 -4.94 3.02
C SER A 137 -6.20 -3.85 3.86
N LEU A 138 -6.75 -4.20 5.03
CA LEU A 138 -7.38 -3.24 5.93
C LEU A 138 -6.86 -3.41 7.36
N LEU A 139 -7.24 -4.49 8.04
CA LEU A 139 -6.94 -4.68 9.47
C LEU A 139 -5.45 -4.79 9.73
N GLY A 140 -4.72 -5.57 8.93
CA GLY A 140 -3.27 -5.70 9.05
C GLY A 140 -2.54 -4.37 8.81
N LEU A 141 -2.95 -3.60 7.79
CA LEU A 141 -2.39 -2.26 7.53
C LEU A 141 -2.68 -1.29 8.67
N ILE A 142 -3.88 -1.33 9.25
CA ILE A 142 -4.24 -0.56 10.45
C ILE A 142 -3.33 -0.98 11.61
N GLU A 143 -3.24 -2.28 11.90
CA GLU A 143 -2.47 -2.80 13.04
C GLU A 143 -0.99 -2.38 12.96
N ILE A 144 -0.34 -2.56 11.81
CA ILE A 144 1.05 -2.17 11.66
C ILE A 144 1.25 -0.66 11.72
N THR A 145 0.31 0.13 11.17
CA THR A 145 0.34 1.59 11.26
C THR A 145 0.29 2.02 12.72
N LEU A 146 -0.68 1.51 13.49
CA LEU A 146 -0.86 1.82 14.91
C LEU A 146 0.41 1.48 15.73
N LYS A 147 1.00 0.30 15.50
CA LYS A 147 2.23 -0.10 16.20
C LYS A 147 3.46 0.74 15.82
N LEU A 148 3.49 1.31 14.61
CA LEU A 148 4.58 2.19 14.15
C LEU A 148 4.36 3.67 14.45
N LEU A 149 3.17 4.08 14.92
CA LEU A 149 2.89 5.48 15.27
C LEU A 149 3.90 6.10 16.24
N PRO A 150 4.39 5.41 17.30
CA PRO A 150 5.41 6.00 18.17
C PRO A 150 6.68 6.41 17.41
N LEU A 151 7.12 5.61 16.44
CA LEU A 151 8.30 5.91 15.62
C LEU A 151 8.02 7.04 14.62
N LEU A 152 6.82 7.07 14.02
CA LEU A 152 6.39 8.12 13.12
C LEU A 152 6.32 9.48 13.84
N LYS A 153 5.69 9.51 15.02
CA LYS A 153 5.61 10.73 15.85
C LYS A 153 6.99 11.25 16.22
N LYS A 154 7.92 10.36 16.59
CA LYS A 154 9.29 10.74 16.93
C LYS A 154 10.05 11.43 15.78
N ALA A 155 9.78 11.02 14.55
CA ALA A 155 10.43 11.57 13.36
C ALA A 155 9.65 12.69 12.68
N GLU A 156 8.49 13.09 13.22
CA GLU A 156 7.50 13.93 12.51
C GLU A 156 7.26 13.40 11.08
N GLY A 157 7.11 12.07 11.01
CA GLY A 157 7.17 11.30 9.79
C GLY A 157 5.92 11.42 8.93
N ARG A 158 5.80 10.48 7.98
CA ARG A 158 4.72 10.50 6.99
C ARG A 158 4.12 9.13 6.80
N VAL A 159 2.81 9.05 6.65
CA VAL A 159 2.10 7.85 6.23
C VAL A 159 1.56 8.10 4.83
N VAL A 160 1.87 7.20 3.91
CA VAL A 160 1.38 7.23 2.53
C VAL A 160 0.66 5.93 2.26
N ASN A 161 -0.67 6.01 2.16
CA ASN A 161 -1.50 4.85 1.84
C ASN A 161 -1.75 4.82 0.33
N LEU A 162 -1.36 3.73 -0.33
CA LEU A 162 -1.61 3.53 -1.75
C LEU A 162 -2.96 2.86 -1.92
N ILE A 163 -3.87 3.55 -2.58
CA ILE A 163 -5.24 3.09 -2.81
C ILE A 163 -5.45 3.02 -4.33
N ASN A 164 -6.13 1.98 -4.78
CA ASN A 164 -6.50 1.85 -6.19
C ASN A 164 -7.87 2.51 -6.39
N ALA A 165 -7.94 3.47 -7.30
CA ALA A 165 -9.19 4.20 -7.59
C ALA A 165 -10.35 3.27 -8.00
N LYS A 166 -10.06 2.08 -8.56
CA LYS A 166 -11.10 1.08 -8.87
C LYS A 166 -11.84 0.56 -7.65
N GLY A 167 -11.16 0.44 -6.51
CA GLY A 167 -11.81 0.00 -5.27
C GLY A 167 -12.84 1.00 -4.75
N LEU A 168 -12.78 2.25 -5.20
CA LEU A 168 -13.76 3.28 -4.87
C LEU A 168 -15.00 3.25 -5.78
N MET A 169 -14.91 2.62 -6.95
CA MET A 169 -16.03 2.52 -7.90
C MET A 169 -17.02 1.38 -7.58
N ALA A 170 -16.82 0.63 -6.49
CA ALA A 170 -17.69 -0.46 -6.03
C ALA A 170 -18.07 -1.51 -7.10
N PHE A 171 -17.25 -1.66 -8.14
CA PHE A 171 -17.49 -2.58 -9.25
C PHE A 171 -16.98 -4.00 -8.96
N VAL A 172 -16.07 -4.13 -7.99
CA VAL A 172 -15.44 -5.40 -7.61
C VAL A 172 -16.10 -5.91 -6.33
N GLY A 173 -16.76 -7.05 -6.43
CA GLY A 173 -17.38 -7.75 -5.29
C GLY A 173 -16.37 -8.25 -4.26
N GLY A 174 -16.87 -8.69 -3.10
CA GLY A 174 -16.04 -9.20 -2.01
C GLY A 174 -15.38 -8.12 -1.17
N GLY A 175 -14.28 -8.47 -0.50
CA GLY A 175 -13.59 -7.59 0.43
C GLY A 175 -12.78 -6.45 -0.22
N TYR A 176 -12.61 -6.44 -1.55
CA TYR A 176 -11.72 -5.49 -2.23
C TYR A 176 -12.18 -4.04 -2.07
N SER A 177 -13.38 -3.71 -2.56
CA SER A 177 -13.92 -2.34 -2.49
C SER A 177 -14.08 -1.88 -1.04
N LEU A 178 -14.52 -2.78 -0.16
CA LEU A 178 -14.62 -2.54 1.28
C LEU A 178 -13.27 -2.15 1.90
N SER A 179 -12.19 -2.86 1.55
CA SER A 179 -10.85 -2.55 2.05
C SER A 179 -10.38 -1.15 1.64
N LYS A 180 -10.66 -0.72 0.39
CA LYS A 180 -10.24 0.60 -0.11
C LYS A 180 -11.03 1.73 0.53
N TRP A 181 -12.36 1.60 0.61
CA TRP A 181 -13.18 2.57 1.34
C TRP A 181 -12.84 2.63 2.83
N GLY A 182 -12.58 1.49 3.47
CA GLY A 182 -12.13 1.43 4.86
C GLY A 182 -10.79 2.13 5.07
N MET A 183 -9.83 1.93 4.16
CA MET A 183 -8.53 2.60 4.20
C MET A 183 -8.64 4.10 3.94
N GLU A 184 -9.57 4.55 3.12
CA GLU A 184 -9.87 5.99 2.91
C GLU A 184 -10.29 6.63 4.23
N ALA A 185 -11.34 6.09 4.86
CA ALA A 185 -11.88 6.58 6.12
C ALA A 185 -10.85 6.53 7.27
N PHE A 186 -10.08 5.44 7.35
CA PHE A 186 -8.99 5.31 8.32
C PHE A 186 -7.91 6.38 8.12
N SER A 187 -7.51 6.63 6.86
CA SER A 187 -6.48 7.62 6.54
C SER A 187 -6.90 9.03 6.91
N ASP A 188 -8.16 9.39 6.67
CA ASP A 188 -8.68 10.72 6.99
C ASP A 188 -8.81 10.96 8.49
N THR A 189 -9.28 9.95 9.23
CA THR A 189 -9.29 10.01 10.70
C THR A 189 -7.87 10.16 11.23
N LEU A 190 -6.94 9.32 10.77
CA LEU A 190 -5.55 9.35 11.19
C LEU A 190 -4.89 10.70 10.90
N ARG A 191 -5.20 11.31 9.74
CA ARG A 191 -4.66 12.62 9.34
C ARG A 191 -5.00 13.72 10.35
N ILE A 192 -6.25 13.77 10.80
CA ILE A 192 -6.74 14.77 11.75
C ILE A 192 -6.09 14.55 13.11
N GLU A 193 -6.11 13.32 13.60
CA GLU A 193 -5.59 12.98 14.93
C GLU A 193 -4.07 13.17 15.03
N MET A 194 -3.34 12.87 13.95
CA MET A 194 -1.89 12.91 13.94
C MET A 194 -1.29 14.29 13.66
N GLN A 195 -2.12 15.26 13.25
CA GLN A 195 -1.70 16.62 12.90
C GLN A 195 -0.88 17.30 14.02
N HIS A 196 -1.31 17.15 15.29
CA HIS A 196 -0.64 17.75 16.44
C HIS A 196 0.76 17.19 16.70
N PHE A 197 1.07 16.00 16.18
CA PHE A 197 2.36 15.35 16.30
C PHE A 197 3.28 15.59 15.10
N GLY A 198 2.88 16.46 14.15
CA GLY A 198 3.65 16.75 12.94
C GLY A 198 3.64 15.62 11.90
N VAL A 199 2.93 14.51 12.15
CA VAL A 199 2.86 13.37 11.26
C VAL A 199 1.88 13.65 10.13
N LYS A 200 2.35 13.52 8.88
CA LYS A 200 1.57 13.83 7.68
C LYS A 200 1.03 12.55 7.06
N VAL A 201 -0.28 12.43 6.98
CA VAL A 201 -0.94 11.32 6.27
C VAL A 201 -1.28 11.78 4.85
N SER A 202 -1.18 10.89 3.87
CA SER A 202 -1.58 11.14 2.48
C SER A 202 -2.08 9.86 1.86
N ILE A 203 -3.09 9.99 1.02
CA ILE A 203 -3.59 8.91 0.18
C ILE A 203 -3.08 9.20 -1.22
N VAL A 204 -2.54 8.19 -1.88
CA VAL A 204 -2.19 8.25 -3.29
C VAL A 204 -3.10 7.28 -4.01
N GLU A 205 -4.11 7.84 -4.67
CA GLU A 205 -4.98 7.11 -5.56
C GLU A 205 -4.26 6.90 -6.89
N HIS A 206 -4.03 5.65 -7.25
CA HIS A 206 -3.47 5.33 -8.55
C HIS A 206 -4.48 4.64 -9.45
N GLY A 207 -4.33 4.90 -10.75
CA GLY A 207 -5.06 4.20 -11.79
C GLY A 207 -4.39 2.87 -12.17
N PHE A 208 -4.61 2.47 -13.42
CA PHE A 208 -4.05 1.25 -13.98
C PHE A 208 -2.52 1.34 -14.05
N PHE A 209 -1.84 0.54 -13.24
CA PHE A 209 -0.51 0.07 -13.60
C PHE A 209 -0.66 -1.23 -14.38
N LYS A 210 0.25 -1.50 -15.33
CA LYS A 210 0.50 -2.87 -15.83
C LYS A 210 1.09 -3.68 -14.67
N ALA A 211 0.29 -3.93 -13.64
CA ALA A 211 0.55 -4.99 -12.70
C ALA A 211 0.05 -6.27 -13.37
N GLU A 212 0.84 -7.34 -13.31
CA GLU A 212 0.57 -8.65 -13.89
C GLU A 212 -0.69 -9.36 -13.33
N GLU A 213 -1.54 -8.65 -12.57
CA GLU A 213 -2.60 -9.21 -11.72
C GLU A 213 -4.02 -9.07 -12.29
N VAL A 214 -4.21 -8.43 -13.44
CA VAL A 214 -5.48 -8.46 -14.19
C VAL A 214 -5.25 -9.20 -15.51
N ASN A 215 -4.79 -10.45 -15.42
CA ASN A 215 -4.89 -11.37 -16.54
C ASN A 215 -6.31 -11.96 -16.55
N SER A 216 -6.98 -11.95 -17.71
CA SER A 216 -8.29 -12.58 -17.91
C SER A 216 -8.29 -14.02 -17.39
N ASP A 217 -7.18 -14.74 -17.60
CA ASP A 217 -7.04 -16.14 -17.21
C ASP A 217 -7.12 -16.34 -15.67
N ILE A 218 -6.65 -15.35 -14.90
CA ILE A 218 -6.68 -15.39 -13.43
C ILE A 218 -8.11 -15.15 -12.95
N ILE A 219 -8.82 -14.20 -13.55
CA ILE A 219 -10.22 -13.89 -13.21
C ILE A 219 -11.09 -15.10 -13.55
N GLU A 220 -10.92 -15.67 -14.74
CA GLU A 220 -11.63 -16.87 -15.18
C GLU A 220 -11.40 -18.04 -14.23
N LYS A 221 -10.14 -18.28 -13.84
CA LYS A 221 -9.81 -19.32 -12.84
C LYS A 221 -10.49 -19.08 -11.49
N TYR A 222 -10.59 -17.83 -11.03
CA TYR A 222 -11.31 -17.51 -9.80
C TYR A 222 -12.81 -17.74 -9.93
N LEU A 223 -13.42 -17.34 -11.06
CA LEU A 223 -14.84 -17.56 -11.34
C LEU A 223 -15.19 -19.05 -11.38
N PHE A 224 -14.39 -19.87 -12.09
CA PHE A 224 -14.58 -21.33 -12.10
C PHE A 224 -14.42 -21.95 -10.72
N LYS A 225 -13.45 -21.47 -9.93
CA LYS A 225 -13.26 -21.94 -8.55
C LYS A 225 -14.46 -21.61 -7.67
N LEU A 226 -15.03 -20.41 -7.81
CA LEU A 226 -16.24 -20.00 -7.09
C LEU A 226 -17.44 -20.84 -7.52
N TRP A 227 -17.66 -20.99 -8.83
CA TRP A 227 -18.76 -21.78 -9.40
C TRP A 227 -18.79 -23.22 -8.88
N ASN A 228 -17.64 -23.89 -8.88
CA ASN A 228 -17.51 -25.27 -8.43
C ASN A 228 -17.79 -25.45 -6.92
N ARG A 229 -17.80 -24.35 -6.15
CA ARG A 229 -18.07 -24.35 -4.70
C ARG A 229 -19.53 -23.99 -4.37
N LEU A 230 -20.33 -23.58 -5.36
CA LEU A 230 -21.72 -23.16 -5.15
C LEU A 230 -22.59 -24.33 -4.70
N THR A 231 -23.62 -24.00 -3.92
CA THR A 231 -24.71 -24.95 -3.65
C THR A 231 -25.51 -25.19 -4.93
N PRO A 232 -26.16 -26.36 -5.08
CA PRO A 232 -27.03 -26.63 -6.22
C PRO A 232 -28.10 -25.56 -6.40
N GLU A 233 -28.70 -25.08 -5.30
CA GLU A 233 -29.73 -24.03 -5.31
C GLU A 233 -29.24 -22.73 -5.98
N ILE A 234 -28.07 -22.22 -5.60
CA ILE A 234 -27.51 -21.02 -6.21
C ILE A 234 -27.10 -21.32 -7.65
N ARG A 235 -26.43 -22.44 -7.91
CA ARG A 235 -26.00 -22.79 -9.27
C ARG A 235 -27.18 -22.88 -10.25
N ASP A 236 -28.29 -23.46 -9.80
CA ASP A 236 -29.50 -23.63 -10.59
C ASP A 236 -30.22 -22.30 -10.83
N SER A 237 -30.12 -21.32 -9.90
CA SER A 237 -30.70 -19.98 -10.09
C SER A 237 -29.99 -19.15 -11.17
N TYR A 238 -28.69 -19.42 -11.40
CA TYR A 238 -27.91 -18.80 -12.47
C TYR A 238 -28.07 -19.54 -13.81
N GLY A 239 -28.31 -20.85 -13.78
CA GLY A 239 -28.45 -21.70 -14.95
C GLY A 239 -27.10 -22.06 -15.61
N GLU A 240 -27.06 -23.16 -16.36
CA GLU A 240 -25.80 -23.72 -16.91
C GLU A 240 -25.11 -22.81 -17.95
N LYS A 241 -25.83 -21.85 -18.53
CA LYS A 241 -25.29 -20.94 -19.56
C LYS A 241 -24.54 -19.74 -19.00
N TYR A 242 -24.67 -19.44 -17.71
CA TYR A 242 -24.13 -18.20 -17.13
C TYR A 242 -22.61 -18.05 -17.23
N LEU A 243 -21.86 -19.15 -17.32
CA LEU A 243 -20.39 -19.12 -17.49
C LEU A 243 -19.94 -19.21 -18.95
N VAL A 244 -20.85 -19.46 -19.89
CA VAL A 244 -20.53 -19.73 -21.31
C VAL A 244 -20.82 -18.53 -22.21
N GLU A 245 -21.63 -17.58 -21.74
CA GLU A 245 -21.94 -16.29 -22.39
C GLU A 245 -21.15 -15.13 -21.78
#